data_AF-A0A8U0NU61-F1
#
_entry.id   AF-A0A8U0NU61-F1
#
_cell.length_a   1.000
_cell.length_b   1.000
_cell.length_c   1.000
_cell.angle_alpha   90.00
_cell.angle_beta   90.00
_cell.angle_gamma   90.00
#
_symmetry.space_group_name_H-M   'P 1'
#
loop_
_entity.id
_entity.type
_entity.pdbx_description
1 polymer ?
#
loop_
_entity_poly.entity_id
_entity_poly.type
_entity_poly.pdbx_seq_one_letter_code
_entity_poly.pdbx_strand_id
1 'polypeptide(L)'
;MPGETFIRLCAMQTQISRHRRNHSQHALKDVIPPLEQLMVEKEGYLQKAKIADGGKKLRKNWSTSWIVLSSRKLEFYKESKQQALSNMKTGHKPESVDLCGAHIEWAKEKSSRKNVFQITTVSGNEFLLQSDIDFIILDWFHAIKNAIDRLPKDPSGSSRNLELFKIQRSSSTELLSHYDNDIKEQKPEHRKSLMFRLHHSASDTSDKNRVKSRLKKFITRRPSLKTLQEKGLIKDQIFGSHLHTVCERENSTVPRFVKQCIEAVEKRGLDVDGIYRVSGNLATIQKLRFIVNQEEKLNLDDSQWEDIHVVTGALKMFFRELPEPLFPYSFFERFVEAIKKQDYNTRIETIKTLVQKLPPPNRDTMKILFGHLTKIVAKASKNLMSTQSLGIVFGPTLLRAEDETGNMAIHMVYQNQIAELMLTEYSKIFGSEED
;
A
#
# COMPACT_ATOMS: atom_id res chain seq x y z
N MET A 1 -18.99 60.93 55.39
CA MET A 1 -19.38 59.63 55.97
C MET A 1 -20.24 58.89 54.96
N PRO A 2 -20.11 57.58 54.71
CA PRO A 2 -19.12 56.62 55.27
C PRO A 2 -18.23 55.93 54.20
N GLY A 3 -17.06 55.43 54.62
CA GLY A 3 -16.35 54.28 54.01
C GLY A 3 -15.18 54.54 53.05
N GLU A 4 -14.01 54.96 53.57
CA GLU A 4 -12.73 54.97 52.86
C GLU A 4 -11.99 53.62 52.97
N THR A 5 -11.29 53.16 51.91
CA THR A 5 -9.85 52.79 51.94
C THR A 5 -9.35 52.45 50.52
N PHE A 6 -8.30 53.17 50.12
CA PHE A 6 -7.46 53.05 48.91
C PHE A 6 -6.47 51.86 48.99
N ILE A 7 -6.17 51.19 47.86
CA ILE A 7 -4.87 50.50 47.66
C ILE A 7 -4.29 50.80 46.27
N ARG A 8 -3.02 51.21 46.29
CA ARG A 8 -2.16 51.75 45.22
C ARG A 8 -1.44 50.66 44.42
N LEU A 9 -1.16 50.98 43.15
CA LEU A 9 -0.07 50.43 42.34
C LEU A 9 1.30 50.66 43.01
N CYS A 10 2.23 49.71 42.84
CA CYS A 10 3.65 49.95 43.04
C CYS A 10 4.48 49.28 41.93
N ALA A 11 5.34 50.07 41.31
CA ALA A 11 6.36 49.71 40.34
C ALA A 11 7.72 50.13 40.91
N MET A 12 8.78 49.33 40.77
CA MET A 12 10.23 49.64 40.90
C MET A 12 11.02 48.42 40.38
N GLN A 13 12.18 48.45 39.73
CA GLN A 13 13.08 49.50 39.24
C GLN A 13 14.09 48.87 38.25
N THR A 14 14.65 49.71 37.38
CA THR A 14 15.68 49.55 36.34
C THR A 14 17.10 49.26 36.83
N GLN A 15 17.99 48.75 35.93
CA GLN A 15 19.29 49.36 35.56
C GLN A 15 19.94 48.64 34.34
N ILE A 16 20.54 49.42 33.44
CA ILE A 16 21.29 49.04 32.23
C ILE A 16 22.76 49.45 32.41
N SER A 17 23.74 48.62 32.04
CA SER A 17 25.03 49.11 31.49
C SER A 17 25.79 48.06 30.66
N ARG A 18 26.65 48.57 29.79
CA ARG A 18 27.28 48.02 28.58
C ARG A 18 28.61 47.28 28.84
N HIS A 19 28.98 46.27 28.02
CA HIS A 19 30.09 46.25 27.02
C HIS A 19 30.89 44.92 26.83
N ARG A 20 31.11 44.60 25.53
CA ARG A 20 32.28 43.97 24.83
C ARG A 20 32.70 42.48 24.98
N ARG A 21 32.52 41.76 23.84
CA ARG A 21 33.40 40.87 23.02
C ARG A 21 34.53 40.00 23.65
N ASN A 22 34.40 38.71 23.29
CA ASN A 22 35.37 37.72 22.74
C ASN A 22 36.45 37.01 23.59
N HIS A 23 36.38 35.67 23.42
CA HIS A 23 37.42 34.64 23.27
C HIS A 23 38.00 33.88 24.49
N SER A 24 37.79 32.55 24.42
CA SER A 24 38.79 31.47 24.56
C SER A 24 39.00 30.80 25.93
N GLN A 25 38.65 29.50 25.91
CA GLN A 25 39.35 28.33 26.48
C GLN A 25 39.22 27.93 27.97
N HIS A 26 38.81 26.65 28.13
CA HIS A 26 39.14 25.66 29.16
C HIS A 26 38.66 25.93 30.61
N ALA A 27 38.04 25.02 31.38
CA ALA A 27 37.86 23.58 31.28
C ALA A 27 36.77 23.07 32.26
N LEU A 28 36.08 21.97 31.88
CA LEU A 28 35.73 20.76 32.67
C LEU A 28 35.01 20.96 34.03
N LYS A 29 33.94 20.23 34.40
CA LYS A 29 33.49 18.86 34.11
C LYS A 29 32.09 18.75 34.73
N ASP A 30 31.13 18.16 34.03
CA ASP A 30 30.26 17.16 34.64
C ASP A 30 29.92 16.10 33.59
N VAL A 31 30.18 14.86 33.98
CA VAL A 31 30.39 13.69 33.14
C VAL A 31 29.05 13.02 32.89
N ILE A 32 28.56 13.12 31.66
CA ILE A 32 27.52 12.23 31.13
C ILE A 32 28.26 11.06 30.45
N PRO A 33 28.01 9.79 30.83
CA PRO A 33 28.62 8.66 30.13
C PRO A 33 28.03 8.53 28.71
N PRO A 34 28.83 8.16 27.70
CA PRO A 34 28.35 8.07 26.32
C PRO A 34 27.51 6.79 26.15
N LEU A 35 26.18 6.95 26.00
CA LEU A 35 25.32 5.88 25.56
C LEU A 35 25.24 5.90 24.03
N GLU A 36 25.79 4.85 23.44
CA GLU A 36 25.83 4.52 22.02
C GLU A 36 24.52 4.86 21.29
N GLN A 37 24.58 5.84 20.39
CA GLN A 37 23.65 5.89 19.27
C GLN A 37 23.89 4.64 18.42
N LEU A 38 22.96 3.68 18.44
CA LEU A 38 22.90 2.57 17.50
C LEU A 38 22.96 3.14 16.07
N MET A 39 24.14 3.09 15.44
CA MET A 39 24.30 3.47 14.04
C MET A 39 23.43 2.55 13.18
N VAL A 40 22.48 3.16 12.48
CA VAL A 40 21.62 2.46 11.52
C VAL A 40 22.46 2.19 10.28
N GLU A 41 22.63 0.91 9.93
CA GLU A 41 23.44 0.51 8.78
C GLU A 41 22.62 0.50 7.49
N LYS A 42 21.34 0.14 7.59
CA LYS A 42 20.42 0.07 6.45
C LYS A 42 18.98 0.13 6.92
N GLU A 43 18.11 0.79 6.17
CA GLU A 43 16.67 0.77 6.42
C GLU A 43 15.87 0.78 5.10
N GLY A 44 14.67 0.19 5.11
CA GLY A 44 13.85 0.05 3.90
C GLY A 44 12.71 -0.95 4.05
N TYR A 45 11.83 -1.00 3.04
CA TYR A 45 10.69 -1.92 3.02
C TYR A 45 11.07 -3.27 2.40
N LEU A 46 10.64 -4.36 3.05
CA LEU A 46 10.68 -5.72 2.52
C LEU A 46 9.40 -6.48 2.89
N GLN A 47 9.09 -7.52 2.12
CA GLN A 47 8.08 -8.50 2.51
C GLN A 47 8.69 -9.47 3.52
N LYS A 48 8.03 -9.66 4.65
CA LYS A 48 8.45 -10.53 5.75
C LYS A 48 7.41 -11.61 6.01
N ALA A 49 7.87 -12.81 6.35
CA ALA A 49 7.04 -13.85 6.99
C ALA A 49 7.81 -14.55 8.10
N LYS A 50 7.24 -14.62 9.31
CA LYS A 50 7.78 -15.46 10.40
C LYS A 50 7.27 -16.89 10.24
N ILE A 51 8.18 -17.85 10.20
CA ILE A 51 7.86 -19.28 9.98
C ILE A 51 8.21 -20.16 11.19
N ALA A 52 8.99 -19.65 12.15
CA ALA A 52 9.15 -20.27 13.45
C ALA A 52 9.30 -19.23 14.57
N ASP A 53 8.77 -19.56 15.74
CA ASP A 53 8.93 -18.78 16.97
C ASP A 53 9.45 -19.69 18.09
N GLY A 54 10.70 -19.48 18.51
CA GLY A 54 11.33 -20.35 19.51
C GLY A 54 11.39 -21.83 19.11
N GLY A 55 11.56 -22.14 17.82
CA GLY A 55 11.54 -23.49 17.27
C GLY A 55 10.15 -24.08 16.97
N LYS A 56 9.06 -23.39 17.36
CA LYS A 56 7.70 -23.82 17.00
C LYS A 56 7.33 -23.33 15.60
N LYS A 57 6.95 -24.26 14.71
CA LYS A 57 6.54 -23.93 13.33
C LYS A 57 5.26 -23.09 13.33
N LEU A 58 5.32 -21.97 12.61
CA LEU A 58 4.19 -21.07 12.38
C LEU A 58 3.67 -21.20 10.95
N ARG A 59 2.37 -20.97 10.78
CA ARG A 59 1.79 -20.84 9.44
C ARG A 59 2.36 -19.59 8.78
N LYS A 60 3.00 -19.78 7.61
CA LYS A 60 3.55 -18.70 6.80
C LYS A 60 2.48 -17.65 6.48
N ASN A 61 2.70 -16.42 6.92
CA ASN A 61 1.88 -15.26 6.64
C ASN A 61 2.79 -14.09 6.22
N TRP A 62 2.55 -13.52 5.04
CA TRP A 62 3.39 -12.46 4.48
C TRP A 62 2.82 -11.09 4.81
N SER A 63 3.69 -10.18 5.27
CA SER A 63 3.36 -8.78 5.54
C SER A 63 4.50 -7.88 5.09
N THR A 64 4.16 -6.69 4.60
CA THR A 64 5.15 -5.63 4.36
C THR A 64 5.61 -5.07 5.70
N SER A 65 6.92 -5.01 5.92
CA SER A 65 7.52 -4.38 7.11
C SER A 65 8.61 -3.41 6.72
N TRP A 66 8.68 -2.29 7.44
CA TRP A 66 9.87 -1.44 7.43
C TRP A 66 10.93 -2.11 8.30
N ILE A 67 12.08 -2.42 7.71
CA ILE A 67 13.17 -3.14 8.36
C ILE A 67 14.30 -2.17 8.62
N VAL A 68 14.83 -2.19 9.85
CA VAL A 68 16.00 -1.41 10.24
C VAL A 68 17.09 -2.38 10.68
N LEU A 69 18.21 -2.36 9.97
CA LEU A 69 19.43 -3.07 10.33
C LEU A 69 20.31 -2.14 11.16
N SER A 70 20.63 -2.57 12.37
CA SER A 70 21.68 -2.00 13.22
C SER A 70 22.82 -3.00 13.38
N SER A 71 23.92 -2.57 13.98
CA SER A 71 25.15 -3.39 14.08
C SER A 71 24.98 -4.77 14.74
N ARG A 72 23.96 -4.96 15.58
CA ARG A 72 23.71 -6.24 16.28
C ARG A 72 22.28 -6.79 16.13
N LYS A 73 21.35 -6.01 15.59
CA LYS A 73 19.92 -6.38 15.59
C LYS A 73 19.22 -5.97 14.31
N LEU A 74 18.17 -6.72 14.00
CA LEU A 74 17.21 -6.43 12.94
C LEU A 74 15.86 -6.09 13.58
N GLU A 75 15.33 -4.91 13.30
CA GLU A 75 14.05 -4.45 13.84
C GLU A 75 13.00 -4.39 12.75
N PHE A 76 11.79 -4.84 13.08
CA PHE A 76 10.66 -4.90 12.17
C PHE A 76 9.55 -3.98 12.65
N TYR A 77 9.21 -3.00 11.82
CA TYR A 77 8.15 -2.03 12.08
C TYR A 77 6.95 -2.30 11.17
N LYS A 78 5.75 -2.10 11.71
CA LYS A 78 4.49 -2.17 10.95
C LYS A 78 4.30 -0.95 10.04
N GLU A 79 4.90 0.19 10.40
CA GLU A 79 4.83 1.49 9.72
C GLU A 79 6.25 2.09 9.56
N SER A 80 6.40 3.22 8.85
CA SER A 80 7.72 3.85 8.67
C SER A 80 8.33 4.28 10.01
N LYS A 81 9.66 4.34 10.11
CA LYS A 81 10.36 4.72 11.35
C LYS A 81 9.94 6.09 11.89
N GLN A 82 9.60 7.05 11.03
CA GLN A 82 9.12 8.38 11.45
C GLN A 82 7.73 8.32 12.10
N GLN A 83 6.83 7.49 11.58
CA GLN A 83 5.51 7.22 12.18
C GLN A 83 5.64 6.35 13.44
N ALA A 84 6.59 5.41 13.46
CA ALA A 84 6.86 4.58 14.63
C ALA A 84 7.45 5.37 15.80
N LEU A 85 8.38 6.31 15.52
CA LEU A 85 8.97 7.20 16.52
C LEU A 85 7.96 8.24 17.06
N SER A 86 7.04 8.74 16.23
CA SER A 86 5.95 9.60 16.70
C SER A 86 4.92 8.85 17.56
N ASN A 87 4.75 7.54 17.32
CA ASN A 87 3.82 6.67 18.05
C ASN A 87 4.41 6.06 19.34
N MET A 88 5.69 6.34 19.67
CA MET A 88 6.38 5.86 20.88
C MET A 88 5.76 6.36 22.20
N LYS A 89 4.75 7.24 22.16
CA LYS A 89 3.91 7.53 23.35
C LYS A 89 3.00 6.36 23.75
N THR A 90 2.88 5.34 22.92
CA THR A 90 2.15 4.09 23.22
C THR A 90 3.12 2.92 23.21
N GLY A 91 3.16 2.14 24.31
CA GLY A 91 4.21 1.16 24.67
C GLY A 91 4.38 -0.08 23.77
N HIS A 92 4.19 0.01 22.46
CA HIS A 92 4.45 -1.08 21.52
C HIS A 92 5.93 -1.07 21.08
N LYS A 93 6.74 -1.94 21.67
CA LYS A 93 8.12 -2.21 21.20
C LYS A 93 8.07 -2.92 19.84
N PRO A 94 8.89 -2.51 18.84
CA PRO A 94 8.98 -3.23 17.57
C PRO A 94 9.49 -4.67 17.78
N GLU A 95 9.09 -5.60 16.92
CA GLU A 95 9.65 -6.95 16.94
C GLU A 95 11.13 -6.85 16.54
N SER A 96 12.04 -7.20 17.45
CA SER A 96 13.48 -7.11 17.24
C SER A 96 14.14 -8.48 17.33
N VAL A 97 15.11 -8.73 16.46
CA VAL A 97 15.89 -9.96 16.39
C VAL A 97 17.37 -9.66 16.60
N ASP A 98 18.01 -10.38 17.52
CA ASP A 98 19.47 -10.38 17.66
C ASP A 98 20.11 -11.20 16.54
N LEU A 99 21.12 -10.63 15.89
CA LEU A 99 21.86 -11.25 14.80
C LEU A 99 23.08 -12.03 15.29
N CYS A 100 23.42 -11.96 16.59
CA CYS A 100 24.53 -12.70 17.16
C CYS A 100 24.33 -14.22 17.01
N GLY A 101 25.20 -14.87 16.25
CA GLY A 101 25.10 -16.30 15.93
C GLY A 101 23.97 -16.68 14.98
N ALA A 102 23.29 -15.70 14.36
CA ALA A 102 22.25 -15.98 13.38
C ALA A 102 22.84 -16.55 12.08
N HIS A 103 22.06 -17.36 11.37
CA HIS A 103 22.40 -17.93 10.06
C HIS A 103 21.50 -17.34 8.97
N ILE A 104 22.07 -17.10 7.78
CA ILE A 104 21.34 -16.57 6.63
C ILE A 104 21.59 -17.44 5.38
N GLU A 105 20.51 -17.84 4.71
CA GLU A 105 20.57 -18.72 3.53
C GLU A 105 19.47 -18.40 2.50
N TRP A 106 19.67 -18.74 1.23
CA TRP A 106 18.63 -18.60 0.21
C TRP A 106 17.58 -19.71 0.34
N ALA A 107 16.31 -19.34 0.52
CA ALA A 107 15.24 -20.26 0.89
C ALA A 107 14.34 -20.64 -0.30
N LYS A 108 14.95 -21.17 -1.37
CA LYS A 108 14.25 -21.52 -2.63
C LYS A 108 13.19 -22.63 -2.47
N GLU A 109 13.34 -23.49 -1.47
CA GLU A 109 12.42 -24.62 -1.24
C GLU A 109 11.28 -24.31 -0.26
N LYS A 110 11.39 -23.23 0.53
CA LYS A 110 10.42 -22.86 1.58
C LYS A 110 9.36 -21.86 1.10
N SER A 111 9.52 -21.31 -0.10
CA SER A 111 8.58 -20.38 -0.71
C SER A 111 8.51 -20.54 -2.22
N SER A 112 7.31 -20.36 -2.79
CA SER A 112 7.10 -20.27 -4.24
C SER A 112 7.46 -18.89 -4.81
N ARG A 113 7.73 -17.91 -3.94
CA ARG A 113 8.17 -16.57 -4.35
C ARG A 113 9.64 -16.60 -4.76
N LYS A 114 9.98 -15.86 -5.81
CA LYS A 114 11.38 -15.63 -6.19
C LYS A 114 12.05 -14.74 -5.13
N ASN A 115 13.38 -14.80 -5.08
CA ASN A 115 14.18 -13.87 -4.27
C ASN A 115 13.83 -13.89 -2.77
N VAL A 116 13.80 -15.09 -2.19
CA VAL A 116 13.52 -15.27 -0.77
C VAL A 116 14.76 -15.79 -0.09
N PHE A 117 15.20 -15.12 0.97
CA PHE A 117 16.21 -15.66 1.89
C PHE A 117 15.64 -15.80 3.30
N GLN A 118 16.21 -16.72 4.05
CA GLN A 118 15.86 -17.03 5.42
C GLN A 118 16.91 -16.50 6.37
N ILE A 119 16.46 -15.98 7.52
CA ILE A 119 17.26 -15.71 8.70
C ILE A 119 16.81 -16.66 9.80
N THR A 120 17.75 -17.40 10.40
CA THR A 120 17.53 -18.29 11.53
C THR A 120 18.34 -17.80 12.71
N THR A 121 17.69 -17.50 13.83
CA THR A 121 18.35 -17.01 15.05
C THR A 121 18.74 -18.16 15.97
N VAL A 122 19.70 -17.93 16.87
CA VAL A 122 20.06 -18.89 17.93
C VAL A 122 18.89 -19.23 18.86
N SER A 123 17.95 -18.30 19.03
CA SER A 123 16.71 -18.49 19.78
C SER A 123 15.67 -19.34 19.04
N GLY A 124 15.97 -19.84 17.84
CA GLY A 124 15.06 -20.69 17.05
C GLY A 124 13.97 -19.92 16.32
N ASN A 125 14.12 -18.61 16.13
CA ASN A 125 13.21 -17.84 15.29
C ASN A 125 13.65 -17.92 13.83
N GLU A 126 12.68 -18.14 12.94
CA GLU A 126 12.93 -18.22 11.51
C GLU A 126 12.07 -17.18 10.77
N PHE A 127 12.73 -16.35 9.95
CA PHE A 127 12.10 -15.31 9.15
C PHE A 127 12.46 -15.48 7.68
N LEU A 128 11.49 -15.26 6.80
CA LEU A 128 11.69 -15.15 5.36
C LEU A 128 11.57 -13.68 4.96
N LEU A 129 12.55 -13.18 4.19
CA LEU A 129 12.56 -11.84 3.62
C LEU A 129 12.55 -11.92 2.09
N GLN A 130 11.81 -11.00 1.45
CA GLN A 130 11.63 -10.99 0.01
C GLN A 130 11.41 -9.58 -0.56
N SER A 131 11.87 -9.37 -1.79
CA SER A 131 11.56 -8.23 -2.66
C SER A 131 11.37 -8.72 -4.09
N ASP A 132 10.50 -8.05 -4.85
CA ASP A 132 10.31 -8.31 -6.27
C ASP A 132 11.45 -7.70 -7.12
N ILE A 133 12.30 -6.88 -6.50
CA ILE A 133 13.46 -6.22 -7.12
C ILE A 133 14.74 -6.96 -6.73
N ASP A 134 15.39 -7.59 -7.72
CA ASP A 134 16.60 -8.41 -7.57
C ASP A 134 17.76 -7.65 -6.90
N PHE A 135 18.01 -6.41 -7.31
CA PHE A 135 19.10 -5.61 -6.73
C PHE A 135 18.86 -5.32 -5.25
N ILE A 136 17.62 -4.97 -4.86
CA ILE A 136 17.27 -4.66 -3.48
C ILE A 136 17.46 -5.89 -2.57
N ILE A 137 16.97 -7.06 -2.99
CA ILE A 137 17.06 -8.24 -2.13
C ILE A 137 18.50 -8.76 -2.00
N LEU A 138 19.31 -8.63 -3.05
CA LEU A 138 20.72 -8.97 -3.02
C LEU A 138 21.48 -8.02 -2.08
N ASP A 139 21.25 -6.73 -2.19
CA ASP A 139 21.85 -5.71 -1.34
C ASP A 139 21.49 -5.94 0.15
N TRP A 140 20.21 -6.24 0.45
CA TRP A 140 19.80 -6.64 1.80
C TRP A 140 20.43 -7.93 2.31
N PHE A 141 20.54 -8.95 1.46
CA PHE A 141 21.20 -10.21 1.82
C PHE A 141 22.66 -9.97 2.23
N HIS A 142 23.42 -9.20 1.43
CA HIS A 142 24.81 -8.88 1.73
C HIS A 142 24.94 -7.99 2.97
N ALA A 143 24.09 -6.98 3.14
CA ALA A 143 24.12 -6.11 4.31
C ALA A 143 23.93 -6.90 5.62
N ILE A 144 22.92 -7.77 5.66
CA ILE A 144 22.63 -8.60 6.85
C ILE A 144 23.73 -9.64 7.07
N LYS A 145 24.22 -10.29 6.00
CA LYS A 145 25.33 -11.24 6.10
C LYS A 145 26.59 -10.58 6.65
N ASN A 146 26.95 -9.41 6.14
CA ASN A 146 28.11 -8.65 6.61
C ASN A 146 27.93 -8.22 8.07
N ALA A 147 26.72 -7.85 8.50
CA ALA A 147 26.44 -7.54 9.91
C ALA A 147 26.62 -8.76 10.82
N ILE A 148 26.10 -9.93 10.42
CA ILE A 148 26.29 -11.19 11.14
C ILE A 148 27.77 -11.56 11.23
N ASP A 149 28.52 -11.45 10.14
CA ASP A 149 29.94 -11.83 10.07
C ASP A 149 30.85 -10.93 10.91
N ARG A 150 30.45 -9.68 11.20
CA ARG A 150 31.17 -8.77 12.09
C ARG A 150 30.95 -9.06 13.58
N LEU A 151 29.93 -9.83 13.93
CA LEU A 151 29.62 -10.13 15.33
C LEU A 151 30.53 -11.25 15.87
N PRO A 152 30.88 -11.23 17.17
CA PRO A 152 31.70 -12.27 17.78
C PRO A 152 31.06 -13.65 17.58
N LYS A 153 31.80 -14.57 16.96
CA LYS A 153 31.48 -16.00 16.95
C LYS A 153 32.04 -16.54 18.26
N ASP A 154 31.17 -16.83 19.22
CA ASP A 154 31.57 -17.27 20.56
C ASP A 154 32.53 -18.48 20.45
N PRO A 155 33.82 -18.38 20.87
CA PRO A 155 34.79 -19.47 20.68
C PRO A 155 34.67 -20.60 21.72
N SER A 156 33.80 -20.47 22.72
CA SER A 156 33.64 -21.46 23.79
C SER A 156 32.23 -22.06 23.80
N GLY A 157 31.95 -22.91 22.81
CA GLY A 157 30.74 -23.71 22.74
C GLY A 157 30.95 -24.89 21.81
N SER A 158 31.62 -25.92 22.33
CA SER A 158 31.94 -27.18 21.66
C SER A 158 30.84 -27.65 20.72
N SER A 159 31.23 -27.96 19.49
CA SER A 159 30.52 -28.70 18.46
C SER A 159 29.74 -29.90 19.02
N ARG A 160 28.53 -29.69 19.52
CA ARG A 160 27.51 -30.72 19.73
C ARG A 160 26.15 -30.05 19.63
N ASN A 161 25.58 -29.98 18.43
CA ASN A 161 24.13 -29.96 18.14
C ASN A 161 23.78 -29.58 16.69
N LEU A 162 24.69 -29.74 15.72
CA LEU A 162 24.39 -29.52 14.29
C LEU A 162 24.21 -30.81 13.47
N GLU A 163 24.02 -31.98 14.10
CA GLU A 163 23.77 -33.24 13.36
C GLU A 163 22.40 -33.88 13.60
N LEU A 164 21.49 -33.27 14.37
CA LEU A 164 20.23 -33.90 14.76
C LEU A 164 18.97 -33.21 14.23
N PHE A 165 18.98 -32.78 12.97
CA PHE A 165 17.75 -32.60 12.17
C PHE A 165 17.91 -33.04 10.71
N LYS A 166 18.64 -34.14 10.47
CA LYS A 166 18.31 -34.99 9.33
C LYS A 166 17.05 -35.77 9.72
N ILE A 167 15.88 -35.24 9.34
CA ILE A 167 14.63 -35.99 9.41
C ILE A 167 14.73 -37.14 8.41
N GLN A 168 15.24 -38.26 8.89
CA GLN A 168 15.12 -39.54 8.25
C GLN A 168 13.64 -39.94 8.37
N ARG A 169 12.99 -40.07 7.22
CA ARG A 169 11.60 -40.51 7.10
C ARG A 169 11.47 -41.90 7.73
N SER A 170 10.67 -42.02 8.77
CA SER A 170 10.17 -43.31 9.25
C SER A 170 9.02 -43.78 8.35
N SER A 171 9.38 -44.40 7.23
CA SER A 171 8.62 -45.52 6.67
C SER A 171 9.57 -46.39 5.84
N SER A 172 10.49 -47.07 6.52
CA SER A 172 11.17 -48.22 5.93
C SER A 172 10.26 -49.44 6.07
N THR A 173 9.83 -49.99 4.93
CA THR A 173 9.46 -51.40 4.79
C THR A 173 10.74 -52.22 4.76
N GLU A 174 10.95 -53.12 5.72
CA GLU A 174 11.53 -54.49 5.62
C GLU A 174 11.24 -55.19 6.97
N LEU A 175 10.25 -56.10 7.02
CA LEU A 175 10.34 -57.58 7.00
C LEU A 175 10.75 -58.28 8.32
N LEU A 176 9.77 -59.07 8.83
CA LEU A 176 9.86 -60.31 9.64
C LEU A 176 10.19 -60.17 11.15
N SER A 177 9.61 -60.88 12.13
CA SER A 177 8.63 -61.98 12.17
C SER A 177 8.19 -62.24 13.64
N HIS A 178 6.92 -62.63 13.82
CA HIS A 178 6.42 -63.66 14.75
C HIS A 178 6.18 -63.44 16.27
N TYR A 179 5.04 -64.02 16.68
CA TYR A 179 4.54 -64.50 18.00
C TYR A 179 3.92 -63.54 19.03
N ASP A 180 2.59 -63.41 18.90
CA ASP A 180 1.49 -63.79 19.81
C ASP A 180 1.48 -63.53 21.33
N ASN A 181 0.24 -63.24 21.76
CA ASN A 181 -0.44 -63.41 23.05
C ASN A 181 -0.48 -62.28 24.10
N ASP A 182 -1.68 -61.67 24.11
CA ASP A 182 -2.67 -61.65 25.20
C ASP A 182 -2.68 -60.59 26.33
N ILE A 183 -3.73 -59.75 26.23
CA ILE A 183 -4.78 -59.45 27.23
C ILE A 183 -4.43 -58.55 28.44
N LYS A 184 -4.91 -57.29 28.42
CA LYS A 184 -6.08 -56.74 29.21
C LYS A 184 -6.16 -55.20 29.11
N GLU A 185 -7.15 -54.69 28.39
CA GLU A 185 -8.33 -53.91 28.88
C GLU A 185 -8.06 -52.53 29.53
N GLN A 186 -8.50 -51.44 28.88
CA GLN A 186 -9.75 -50.72 29.19
C GLN A 186 -10.05 -49.56 28.19
N LYS A 187 -11.36 -49.42 27.90
CA LYS A 187 -12.17 -48.62 26.93
C LYS A 187 -12.07 -47.06 27.03
N PRO A 188 -12.87 -46.26 26.26
CA PRO A 188 -13.26 -46.32 24.84
C PRO A 188 -13.22 -44.93 24.14
N GLU A 189 -12.86 -44.85 22.86
CA GLU A 189 -13.22 -43.70 22.01
C GLU A 189 -14.04 -44.17 20.81
N HIS A 190 -15.32 -43.77 20.76
CA HIS A 190 -16.09 -43.87 19.52
C HIS A 190 -17.07 -42.70 19.38
N ARG A 191 -16.62 -41.60 18.77
CA ARG A 191 -17.47 -40.76 17.92
C ARG A 191 -16.70 -40.31 16.67
N LYS A 192 -16.91 -41.12 15.64
CA LYS A 192 -16.79 -40.92 14.20
C LYS A 192 -16.38 -39.51 13.73
N SER A 193 -15.15 -39.40 13.24
CA SER A 193 -14.79 -38.46 12.17
C SER A 193 -14.58 -39.29 10.90
N LEU A 194 -15.50 -39.13 9.95
CA LEU A 194 -15.42 -39.66 8.59
C LEU A 194 -14.26 -38.97 7.85
N MET A 195 -13.03 -39.44 8.03
CA MET A 195 -12.01 -39.23 7.02
C MET A 195 -12.18 -40.29 5.95
N PHE A 196 -12.84 -39.91 4.85
CA PHE A 196 -12.66 -40.58 3.57
C PHE A 196 -11.17 -40.53 3.22
N ARG A 197 -10.41 -41.56 3.57
CA ARG A 197 -9.12 -41.84 2.92
C ARG A 197 -9.45 -42.29 1.51
N LEU A 198 -9.50 -41.34 0.56
CA LEU A 198 -9.43 -41.69 -0.85
C LEU A 198 -8.10 -42.44 -1.07
N HIS A 199 -8.19 -43.74 -1.33
CA HIS A 199 -7.11 -44.45 -1.99
C HIS A 199 -6.92 -43.80 -3.36
N HIS A 200 -5.82 -43.07 -3.55
CA HIS A 200 -5.49 -42.49 -4.84
C HIS A 200 -5.00 -43.64 -5.72
N SER A 201 -5.88 -44.18 -6.55
CA SER A 201 -5.53 -45.15 -7.59
C SER A 201 -4.46 -44.53 -8.52
N ALA A 202 -3.55 -45.34 -9.06
CA ALA A 202 -2.55 -44.91 -10.05
C ALA A 202 -3.14 -44.22 -11.32
N SER A 203 -4.45 -44.28 -11.50
CA SER A 203 -5.20 -43.46 -12.47
C SER A 203 -5.05 -41.95 -12.22
N ASP A 204 -4.99 -41.53 -10.96
CA ASP A 204 -5.07 -40.13 -10.54
C ASP A 204 -3.77 -39.33 -10.84
N THR A 205 -2.62 -40.01 -10.90
CA THR A 205 -1.34 -39.43 -11.34
C THR A 205 -1.27 -39.29 -12.85
N SER A 206 -1.83 -40.25 -13.59
CA SER A 206 -1.95 -40.20 -15.05
C SER A 206 -2.88 -39.06 -15.50
N ASP A 207 -3.99 -38.85 -14.80
CA ASP A 207 -4.92 -37.76 -15.06
C ASP A 207 -4.31 -36.39 -14.71
N LYS A 208 -3.58 -36.27 -13.60
CA LYS A 208 -2.83 -35.04 -13.29
C LYS A 208 -1.79 -34.70 -14.36
N ASN A 209 -1.07 -35.71 -14.88
CA ASN A 209 -0.11 -35.52 -15.97
C ASN A 209 -0.82 -35.17 -17.30
N ARG A 210 -1.99 -35.75 -17.55
CA ARG A 210 -2.83 -35.44 -18.72
C ARG A 210 -3.38 -34.03 -18.66
N VAL A 211 -3.89 -33.59 -17.52
CA VAL A 211 -4.34 -32.20 -17.29
C VAL A 211 -3.17 -31.23 -17.44
N LYS A 212 -2.01 -31.54 -16.84
CA LYS A 212 -0.80 -30.71 -16.96
C LYS A 212 -0.34 -30.55 -18.41
N SER A 213 -0.35 -31.63 -19.20
CA SER A 213 0.02 -31.57 -20.62
C SER A 213 -0.98 -30.80 -21.47
N ARG A 214 -2.29 -30.94 -21.21
CA ARG A 214 -3.34 -30.15 -21.86
C ARG A 214 -3.24 -28.67 -21.51
N LEU A 215 -3.01 -28.32 -20.25
CA LEU A 215 -2.87 -26.93 -19.83
C LEU A 215 -1.61 -26.29 -20.41
N LYS A 216 -0.49 -27.02 -20.47
CA LYS A 216 0.73 -26.56 -21.13
C LYS A 216 0.49 -26.26 -22.62
N LYS A 217 -0.24 -27.13 -23.32
CA LYS A 217 -0.66 -26.90 -24.72
C LYS A 217 -1.67 -25.75 -24.86
N PHE A 218 -2.57 -25.59 -23.89
CA PHE A 218 -3.55 -24.49 -23.88
C PHE A 218 -2.85 -23.14 -23.71
N ILE A 219 -1.93 -23.00 -22.75
CA ILE A 219 -1.23 -21.74 -22.50
C ILE A 219 -0.43 -21.30 -23.73
N THR A 220 0.25 -22.23 -24.43
CA THR A 220 1.02 -21.89 -25.63
C THR A 220 0.16 -21.60 -26.87
N ARG A 221 -1.06 -22.15 -26.92
CA ARG A 221 -2.01 -21.96 -28.03
C ARG A 221 -3.12 -20.96 -27.72
N ARG A 222 -3.08 -20.31 -26.55
CA ARG A 222 -4.12 -19.39 -26.11
C ARG A 222 -4.17 -18.21 -27.08
N PRO A 223 -5.33 -17.90 -27.67
CA PRO A 223 -5.48 -16.72 -28.52
C PRO A 223 -5.12 -15.45 -27.75
N SER A 224 -4.57 -14.45 -28.45
CA SER A 224 -4.31 -13.15 -27.84
C SER A 224 -5.63 -12.46 -27.44
N LEU A 225 -5.56 -11.53 -26.49
CA LEU A 225 -6.72 -10.72 -26.09
C LEU A 225 -7.36 -10.04 -27.31
N LYS A 226 -6.54 -9.48 -28.20
CA LYS A 226 -6.96 -8.83 -29.44
C LYS A 226 -7.75 -9.79 -30.35
N THR A 227 -7.26 -11.02 -30.52
CA THR A 227 -7.96 -12.04 -31.34
C THR A 227 -9.31 -12.44 -30.72
N LEU A 228 -9.43 -12.42 -29.39
CA LEU A 228 -10.70 -12.70 -28.71
C LEU A 228 -11.70 -11.54 -28.86
N GLN A 229 -11.21 -10.29 -28.86
CA GLN A 229 -12.00 -9.10 -29.15
C GLN A 229 -12.47 -9.06 -30.60
N GLU A 230 -11.58 -9.32 -31.57
CA GLU A 230 -11.89 -9.38 -33.01
C GLU A 230 -12.96 -10.45 -33.33
N LYS A 231 -12.95 -11.56 -32.58
CA LYS A 231 -13.97 -12.63 -32.69
C LYS A 231 -15.29 -12.29 -32.01
N GLY A 232 -15.41 -11.12 -31.38
CA GLY A 232 -16.59 -10.71 -30.61
C GLY A 232 -16.84 -11.53 -29.34
N LEU A 233 -15.87 -12.36 -28.91
CA LEU A 233 -15.97 -13.16 -27.68
C LEU A 233 -15.75 -12.31 -26.43
N ILE A 234 -14.98 -11.22 -26.56
CA ILE A 234 -14.78 -10.20 -25.54
C ILE A 234 -15.26 -8.88 -26.14
N LYS A 235 -16.38 -8.37 -25.64
CA LYS A 235 -16.88 -7.04 -26.04
C LYS A 235 -16.06 -5.94 -25.39
N ASP A 236 -16.01 -4.78 -26.04
CA ASP A 236 -15.40 -3.59 -25.48
C ASP A 236 -16.18 -3.14 -24.24
N GLN A 237 -15.49 -3.18 -23.10
CA GLN A 237 -16.01 -2.80 -21.80
C GLN A 237 -15.92 -1.28 -21.64
N ILE A 238 -16.75 -0.69 -20.78
CA ILE A 238 -16.64 0.75 -20.47
C ILE A 238 -15.48 0.97 -19.49
N PHE A 239 -15.43 0.19 -18.41
CA PHE A 239 -14.31 0.17 -17.47
C PHE A 239 -13.10 -0.53 -18.11
N GLY A 240 -11.91 0.06 -17.94
CA GLY A 240 -10.68 -0.48 -18.51
C GLY A 240 -10.41 -0.07 -19.96
N SER A 241 -11.30 0.68 -20.59
CA SER A 241 -11.11 1.21 -21.94
C SER A 241 -10.53 2.62 -21.95
N HIS A 242 -9.86 2.99 -23.03
CA HIS A 242 -9.38 4.36 -23.20
C HIS A 242 -10.54 5.35 -23.19
N LEU A 243 -10.35 6.49 -22.52
CA LEU A 243 -11.36 7.54 -22.41
C LEU A 243 -11.87 7.98 -23.79
N HIS A 244 -10.94 8.15 -24.75
CA HIS A 244 -11.27 8.50 -26.12
C HIS A 244 -12.21 7.48 -26.78
N THR A 245 -11.91 6.18 -26.65
CA THR A 245 -12.72 5.10 -27.25
C THR A 245 -14.13 5.06 -26.67
N VAL A 246 -14.27 5.25 -25.35
CA VAL A 246 -15.59 5.33 -24.69
C VAL A 246 -16.38 6.52 -25.21
N CYS A 247 -15.76 7.70 -25.24
CA CYS A 247 -16.35 8.94 -25.72
C CYS A 247 -16.78 8.89 -27.20
N GLU A 248 -15.91 8.35 -28.06
CA GLU A 248 -16.16 8.16 -29.49
C GLU A 248 -17.36 7.24 -29.74
N ARG A 249 -17.41 6.11 -29.02
CA ARG A 249 -18.54 5.17 -29.08
C ARG A 249 -19.87 5.79 -28.64
N GLU A 250 -19.83 6.64 -27.62
CA GLU A 250 -21.01 7.34 -27.10
C GLU A 250 -21.34 8.64 -27.87
N ASN A 251 -20.55 9.00 -28.88
CA ASN A 251 -20.63 10.28 -29.59
C ASN A 251 -20.70 11.49 -28.64
N SER A 252 -19.82 11.51 -27.65
CA SER A 252 -19.78 12.48 -26.55
C SER A 252 -18.33 12.82 -26.21
N THR A 253 -18.06 13.97 -25.58
CA THR A 253 -16.73 14.25 -24.99
C THR A 253 -16.64 13.84 -23.52
N VAL A 254 -17.75 13.40 -22.93
CA VAL A 254 -17.80 12.97 -21.54
C VAL A 254 -18.55 11.63 -21.44
N PRO A 255 -17.97 10.60 -20.79
CA PRO A 255 -18.64 9.32 -20.61
C PRO A 255 -19.99 9.47 -19.89
N ARG A 256 -21.03 8.81 -20.40
CA ARG A 256 -22.38 8.83 -19.83
C ARG A 256 -22.38 8.36 -18.39
N PHE A 257 -21.62 7.30 -18.08
CA PHE A 257 -21.50 6.77 -16.73
C PHE A 257 -20.98 7.81 -15.73
N VAL A 258 -20.00 8.63 -16.13
CA VAL A 258 -19.47 9.73 -15.30
C VAL A 258 -20.56 10.75 -14.99
N LYS A 259 -21.33 11.18 -16.02
CA LYS A 259 -22.46 12.12 -15.84
C LYS A 259 -23.53 11.55 -14.91
N GLN A 260 -23.92 10.29 -15.09
CA GLN A 260 -24.91 9.63 -14.24
C GLN A 260 -24.46 9.56 -12.77
N CYS A 261 -23.18 9.23 -12.52
CA CYS A 261 -22.67 9.18 -11.15
C CYS A 261 -22.67 10.56 -10.50
N ILE A 262 -22.22 11.59 -11.23
CA ILE A 262 -22.24 12.98 -10.76
C ILE A 262 -23.67 13.42 -10.43
N GLU A 263 -24.63 13.20 -11.32
CA GLU A 263 -26.03 13.52 -11.11
C GLU A 263 -26.60 12.82 -9.87
N ALA A 264 -26.35 11.53 -9.70
CA ALA A 264 -26.78 10.78 -8.52
C ALA A 264 -26.15 11.33 -7.22
N VAL A 265 -24.87 11.68 -7.23
CA VAL A 265 -24.21 12.26 -6.05
C VAL A 265 -24.72 13.66 -5.75
N GLU A 266 -24.98 14.49 -6.76
CA GLU A 266 -25.57 15.82 -6.54
C GLU A 266 -27.00 15.73 -6.01
N LYS A 267 -27.78 14.74 -6.46
CA LYS A 267 -29.17 14.55 -6.06
C LYS A 267 -29.32 14.12 -4.60
N ARG A 268 -28.46 13.22 -4.09
CA ARG A 268 -28.64 12.58 -2.77
C ARG A 268 -27.38 12.41 -1.92
N GLY A 269 -26.23 12.87 -2.39
CA GLY A 269 -24.92 12.65 -1.75
C GLY A 269 -24.24 13.89 -1.18
N LEU A 270 -24.68 15.11 -1.53
CA LEU A 270 -23.97 16.35 -1.18
C LEU A 270 -23.83 16.60 0.33
N ASP A 271 -24.79 16.13 1.12
CA ASP A 271 -24.85 16.35 2.56
C ASP A 271 -24.32 15.12 3.36
N VAL A 272 -23.83 14.07 2.68
CA VAL A 272 -23.36 12.83 3.33
C VAL A 272 -21.94 12.97 3.85
N ASP A 273 -21.76 12.69 5.14
CA ASP A 273 -20.45 12.72 5.82
C ASP A 273 -19.39 11.89 5.09
N GLY A 274 -18.27 12.53 4.78
CA GLY A 274 -17.14 11.89 4.13
C GLY A 274 -17.43 11.41 2.70
N ILE A 275 -18.36 12.02 1.98
CA ILE A 275 -18.62 11.72 0.56
C ILE A 275 -17.31 11.71 -0.26
N TYR A 276 -17.14 10.73 -1.15
CA TYR A 276 -15.88 10.37 -1.83
C TYR A 276 -14.73 9.84 -0.96
N ARG A 277 -14.63 10.15 0.33
CA ARG A 277 -13.61 9.61 1.25
C ARG A 277 -13.98 8.20 1.76
N VAL A 278 -15.22 8.03 2.21
CA VAL A 278 -15.75 6.75 2.69
C VAL A 278 -15.85 5.75 1.53
N SER A 279 -15.51 4.49 1.80
CA SER A 279 -15.56 3.42 0.80
C SER A 279 -16.88 2.67 0.86
N GLY A 280 -17.56 2.56 -0.28
CA GLY A 280 -18.75 1.71 -0.41
C GLY A 280 -18.39 0.22 -0.47
N ASN A 281 -19.43 -0.61 -0.42
CA ASN A 281 -19.27 -2.06 -0.51
C ASN A 281 -18.65 -2.49 -1.85
N LEU A 282 -17.42 -3.02 -1.82
CA LEU A 282 -16.67 -3.38 -3.03
C LEU A 282 -17.38 -4.42 -3.91
N ALA A 283 -18.06 -5.40 -3.32
CA ALA A 283 -18.80 -6.40 -4.10
C ALA A 283 -19.96 -5.76 -4.88
N THR A 284 -20.62 -4.76 -4.28
CA THR A 284 -21.70 -4.00 -4.93
C THR A 284 -21.16 -3.08 -6.01
N ILE A 285 -20.01 -2.44 -5.79
CA ILE A 285 -19.29 -1.67 -6.82
C ILE A 285 -18.93 -2.57 -8.01
N GLN A 286 -18.46 -3.79 -7.77
CA GLN A 286 -18.13 -4.74 -8.84
C GLN A 286 -19.38 -5.20 -9.62
N LYS A 287 -20.52 -5.36 -8.96
CA LYS A 287 -21.82 -5.60 -9.63
C LYS A 287 -22.21 -4.43 -10.52
N LEU A 288 -22.08 -3.19 -10.03
CA LEU A 288 -22.37 -1.98 -10.81
C LEU A 288 -21.45 -1.88 -12.03
N ARG A 289 -20.15 -2.11 -11.84
CA ARG A 289 -19.15 -2.20 -12.92
C ARG A 289 -19.56 -3.21 -13.99
N PHE A 290 -20.00 -4.41 -13.58
CA PHE A 290 -20.44 -5.44 -14.52
C PHE A 290 -21.64 -4.98 -15.35
N ILE A 291 -22.68 -4.45 -14.71
CA ILE A 291 -23.89 -3.93 -15.39
C ILE A 291 -23.54 -2.83 -16.39
N VAL A 292 -22.66 -1.89 -16.00
CA VAL A 292 -22.19 -0.82 -16.89
C VAL A 292 -21.42 -1.38 -18.09
N ASN A 293 -20.56 -2.36 -17.87
CA ASN A 293 -19.78 -2.99 -18.95
C ASN A 293 -20.65 -3.80 -19.92
N GLN A 294 -21.78 -4.32 -19.46
CA GLN A 294 -22.77 -5.00 -20.30
C GLN A 294 -23.65 -4.02 -21.07
N GLU A 295 -23.51 -2.70 -20.83
CA GLU A 295 -24.33 -1.64 -21.41
C GLU A 295 -25.83 -1.84 -21.18
N GLU A 296 -26.16 -2.49 -20.07
CA GLU A 296 -27.54 -2.63 -19.61
C GLU A 296 -28.07 -1.27 -19.16
N LYS A 297 -29.41 -1.11 -19.18
CA LYS A 297 -30.04 0.13 -18.75
C LYS A 297 -29.77 0.36 -17.26
N LEU A 298 -28.90 1.31 -16.95
CA LEU A 298 -28.54 1.66 -15.58
C LEU A 298 -29.45 2.77 -15.02
N ASN A 299 -30.08 2.51 -13.88
CA ASN A 299 -30.73 3.50 -13.05
C ASN A 299 -30.07 3.54 -11.65
N LEU A 300 -29.41 4.65 -11.30
CA LEU A 300 -28.70 4.80 -10.01
C LEU A 300 -29.62 5.19 -8.84
N ASP A 301 -30.92 5.35 -9.10
CA ASP A 301 -31.96 5.52 -8.08
C ASP A 301 -32.55 4.18 -7.59
N ASP A 302 -32.22 3.06 -8.25
CA ASP A 302 -32.69 1.74 -7.82
C ASP A 302 -32.15 1.40 -6.42
N SER A 303 -32.95 0.70 -5.60
CA SER A 303 -32.59 0.30 -4.23
C SER A 303 -31.30 -0.53 -4.14
N GLN A 304 -30.92 -1.20 -5.24
CA GLN A 304 -29.64 -1.89 -5.36
C GLN A 304 -28.43 -0.96 -5.14
N TRP A 305 -28.58 0.34 -5.40
CA TRP A 305 -27.53 1.36 -5.33
C TRP A 305 -27.81 2.44 -4.28
N GLU A 306 -28.65 2.15 -3.29
CA GLU A 306 -29.07 3.10 -2.25
C GLU A 306 -27.87 3.72 -1.52
N ASP A 307 -26.85 2.93 -1.20
CA ASP A 307 -25.59 3.44 -0.64
C ASP A 307 -24.83 4.31 -1.67
N ILE A 308 -24.78 5.62 -1.42
CA ILE A 308 -24.09 6.57 -2.29
C ILE A 308 -22.57 6.32 -2.36
N HIS A 309 -22.00 5.66 -1.35
CA HIS A 309 -20.58 5.29 -1.36
C HIS A 309 -20.26 4.20 -2.40
N VAL A 310 -21.26 3.43 -2.84
CA VAL A 310 -21.13 2.55 -4.01
C VAL A 310 -20.97 3.38 -5.29
N VAL A 311 -21.79 4.41 -5.48
CA VAL A 311 -21.73 5.28 -6.68
C VAL A 311 -20.41 6.04 -6.73
N THR A 312 -20.02 6.70 -5.63
CA THR A 312 -18.72 7.41 -5.57
C THR A 312 -17.54 6.45 -5.69
N GLY A 313 -17.64 5.23 -5.14
CA GLY A 313 -16.65 4.17 -5.30
C GLY A 313 -16.49 3.72 -6.75
N ALA A 314 -17.61 3.54 -7.47
CA ALA A 314 -17.62 3.15 -8.87
C ALA A 314 -17.08 4.26 -9.79
N LEU A 315 -17.42 5.53 -9.52
CA LEU A 315 -16.87 6.68 -10.25
C LEU A 315 -15.35 6.76 -10.09
N LYS A 316 -14.83 6.61 -8.86
CA LYS A 316 -13.36 6.56 -8.61
C LYS A 316 -12.71 5.36 -9.29
N MET A 317 -13.39 4.21 -9.30
CA MET A 317 -12.90 3.00 -9.96
C MET A 317 -12.79 3.18 -11.47
N PHE A 318 -13.75 3.87 -12.10
CA PHE A 318 -13.69 4.17 -13.53
C PHE A 318 -12.40 4.90 -13.91
N PHE A 319 -12.08 6.00 -13.24
CA PHE A 319 -10.85 6.77 -13.51
C PHE A 319 -9.56 5.99 -13.20
N ARG A 320 -9.57 5.17 -12.13
CA ARG A 320 -8.43 4.34 -11.76
C ARG A 320 -8.16 3.22 -12.76
N GLU A 321 -9.20 2.66 -13.37
CA GLU A 321 -9.09 1.57 -14.35
C GLU A 321 -8.83 2.06 -15.78
N LEU A 322 -8.89 3.37 -16.06
CA LEU A 322 -8.48 3.89 -17.38
C LEU A 322 -7.04 3.45 -17.70
N PRO A 323 -6.74 2.95 -18.91
CA PRO A 323 -5.37 2.59 -19.30
C PRO A 323 -4.39 3.77 -19.15
N GLU A 324 -4.85 4.97 -19.49
CA GLU A 324 -4.15 6.23 -19.30
C GLU A 324 -4.95 7.11 -18.32
N PRO A 325 -4.31 7.79 -17.34
CA PRO A 325 -5.00 8.66 -16.39
C PRO A 325 -5.75 9.80 -17.07
N LEU A 326 -6.71 10.40 -16.35
CA LEU A 326 -7.45 11.55 -16.87
C LEU A 326 -6.51 12.70 -17.23
N PHE A 327 -5.45 12.91 -16.42
CA PHE A 327 -4.29 13.72 -16.77
C PHE A 327 -3.29 12.85 -17.53
N PRO A 328 -3.14 12.99 -18.86
CA PRO A 328 -2.29 12.11 -19.67
C PRO A 328 -0.84 12.07 -19.19
N TYR A 329 -0.15 10.95 -19.37
CA TYR A 329 1.23 10.78 -18.90
C TYR A 329 2.16 11.84 -19.51
N SER A 330 1.97 12.14 -20.79
CA SER A 330 2.71 13.17 -21.53
C SER A 330 2.57 14.60 -20.99
N PHE A 331 1.55 14.85 -20.15
CA PHE A 331 1.32 16.14 -19.52
C PHE A 331 1.73 16.16 -18.03
N PHE A 332 1.96 15.01 -17.40
CA PHE A 332 2.18 14.91 -15.96
C PHE A 332 3.32 15.82 -15.47
N GLU A 333 4.51 15.72 -16.08
CA GLU A 333 5.66 16.57 -15.71
C GLU A 333 5.38 18.06 -15.94
N ARG A 334 4.61 18.40 -16.98
CA ARG A 334 4.25 19.81 -17.26
C ARG A 334 3.33 20.38 -16.18
N PHE A 335 2.37 19.58 -15.68
CA PHE A 335 1.54 19.97 -14.55
C PHE A 335 2.37 20.11 -13.26
N VAL A 336 3.34 19.22 -13.03
CA VAL A 336 4.27 19.31 -11.90
C VAL A 336 5.13 20.58 -11.97
N GLU A 337 5.68 20.92 -13.14
CA GLU A 337 6.42 22.16 -13.35
C GLU A 337 5.55 23.40 -13.15
N ALA A 338 4.29 23.35 -13.59
CA ALA A 338 3.35 24.45 -13.43
C ALA A 338 3.08 24.79 -11.96
N ILE A 339 2.86 23.79 -11.09
CA ILE A 339 2.61 24.02 -9.66
C ILE A 339 3.87 24.47 -8.89
N LYS A 340 5.07 24.18 -9.40
CA LYS A 340 6.37 24.59 -8.82
C LYS A 340 6.72 26.06 -9.08
N LYS A 341 6.00 26.75 -9.98
CA LYS A 341 6.26 28.17 -10.28
C LYS A 341 6.10 29.02 -9.02
N GLN A 342 6.94 30.03 -8.78
CA GLN A 342 6.85 30.80 -7.54
C GLN A 342 5.57 31.65 -7.46
N ASP A 343 5.29 32.40 -8.52
CA ASP A 343 4.12 33.27 -8.60
C ASP A 343 2.79 32.48 -8.75
N TYR A 344 1.82 32.79 -7.89
CA TYR A 344 0.55 32.06 -7.80
C TYR A 344 -0.33 32.26 -9.05
N ASN A 345 -0.42 33.48 -9.59
CA ASN A 345 -1.21 33.75 -10.79
C ASN A 345 -0.60 33.06 -12.02
N THR A 346 0.73 33.05 -12.12
CA THR A 346 1.45 32.34 -13.17
C THR A 346 1.22 30.83 -13.08
N ARG A 347 1.09 30.24 -11.87
CA ARG A 347 0.68 28.82 -11.72
C ARG A 347 -0.66 28.59 -12.38
N ILE A 348 -1.68 29.39 -12.01
CA ILE A 348 -3.06 29.26 -12.52
C ILE A 348 -3.08 29.38 -14.04
N GLU A 349 -2.44 30.41 -14.60
CA GLU A 349 -2.45 30.64 -16.05
C GLU A 349 -1.74 29.53 -16.83
N THR A 350 -0.64 29.00 -16.28
CA THR A 350 0.06 27.86 -16.89
C THR A 350 -0.82 26.61 -16.87
N ILE A 351 -1.50 26.35 -15.75
CA ILE A 351 -2.43 25.22 -15.60
C ILE A 351 -3.61 25.36 -16.58
N LYS A 352 -4.23 26.54 -16.67
CA LYS A 352 -5.28 26.87 -17.65
C LYS A 352 -4.82 26.56 -19.08
N THR A 353 -3.63 27.03 -19.46
CA THR A 353 -3.03 26.78 -20.78
C THR A 353 -2.80 25.27 -21.04
N LEU A 354 -2.37 24.51 -20.03
CA LEU A 354 -2.18 23.06 -20.16
C LEU A 354 -3.52 22.34 -20.36
N VAL A 355 -4.54 22.71 -19.60
CA VAL A 355 -5.90 22.16 -19.71
C VAL A 355 -6.51 22.42 -21.09
N GLN A 356 -6.30 23.61 -21.67
CA GLN A 356 -6.77 23.95 -23.02
C GLN A 356 -6.11 23.09 -24.11
N LYS A 357 -4.88 22.63 -23.89
CA LYS A 357 -4.12 21.77 -24.82
C LYS A 357 -4.47 20.28 -24.70
N LEU A 358 -5.26 19.88 -23.71
CA LEU A 358 -5.69 18.50 -23.56
C LEU A 358 -6.68 18.09 -24.65
N PRO A 359 -6.74 16.79 -25.01
CA PRO A 359 -7.80 16.26 -25.85
C PRO A 359 -9.19 16.63 -25.28
N PRO A 360 -10.19 16.92 -26.13
CA PRO A 360 -11.53 17.28 -25.67
C PRO A 360 -12.14 16.28 -24.67
N PRO A 361 -11.99 14.95 -24.84
CA PRO A 361 -12.50 14.00 -23.86
C PRO A 361 -11.94 14.19 -22.44
N ASN A 362 -10.64 14.45 -22.33
CA ASN A 362 -9.97 14.68 -21.05
C ASN A 362 -10.41 16.02 -20.44
N ARG A 363 -10.33 17.10 -21.22
CA ARG A 363 -10.66 18.45 -20.77
C ARG A 363 -12.11 18.57 -20.29
N ASP A 364 -13.06 18.09 -21.09
CA ASP A 364 -14.48 18.24 -20.80
C ASP A 364 -14.88 17.33 -19.61
N THR A 365 -14.30 16.12 -19.52
CA THR A 365 -14.48 15.24 -18.35
C THR A 365 -13.89 15.85 -17.08
N MET A 366 -12.70 16.49 -17.16
CA MET A 366 -12.14 17.25 -16.04
C MET A 366 -13.07 18.39 -15.62
N LYS A 367 -13.57 19.18 -16.58
CA LYS A 367 -14.44 20.33 -16.30
C LYS A 367 -15.68 19.90 -15.51
N ILE A 368 -16.37 18.85 -15.95
CA ILE A 368 -17.57 18.41 -15.22
C ILE A 368 -17.26 17.77 -13.87
N LEU A 369 -16.13 17.07 -13.75
CA LEU A 369 -15.74 16.43 -12.49
C LEU A 369 -15.33 17.48 -11.46
N PHE A 370 -14.43 18.40 -11.80
CA PHE A 370 -14.03 19.46 -10.87
C PHE A 370 -15.19 20.42 -10.56
N GLY A 371 -16.05 20.73 -11.54
CA GLY A 371 -17.27 21.51 -11.31
C GLY A 371 -18.29 20.81 -10.41
N HIS A 372 -18.33 19.48 -10.41
CA HIS A 372 -19.09 18.71 -9.42
C HIS A 372 -18.44 18.80 -8.02
N LEU A 373 -17.12 18.62 -7.94
CA LEU A 373 -16.39 18.66 -6.67
C LEU A 373 -16.44 20.03 -5.99
N THR A 374 -16.55 21.14 -6.73
CA THR A 374 -16.76 22.47 -6.13
C THR A 374 -18.08 22.54 -5.36
N LYS A 375 -19.14 21.87 -5.85
CA LYS A 375 -20.43 21.78 -5.14
C LYS A 375 -20.32 20.93 -3.86
N ILE A 376 -19.48 19.90 -3.85
CA ILE A 376 -19.17 19.11 -2.65
C ILE A 376 -18.50 20.01 -1.61
N VAL A 377 -17.47 20.76 -2.01
CA VAL A 377 -16.76 21.70 -1.13
C VAL A 377 -17.68 22.80 -0.61
N ALA A 378 -18.62 23.29 -1.43
CA ALA A 378 -19.61 24.29 -0.99
C ALA A 378 -20.53 23.77 0.15
N LYS A 379 -20.59 22.45 0.34
CA LYS A 379 -21.34 21.77 1.41
C LYS A 379 -20.44 21.21 2.52
N ALA A 380 -19.19 21.67 2.61
CA ALA A 380 -18.19 21.20 3.58
C ALA A 380 -18.67 21.22 5.05
N SER A 381 -19.54 22.18 5.42
CA SER A 381 -20.11 22.27 6.76
C SER A 381 -21.02 21.10 7.14
N LYS A 382 -21.56 20.37 6.14
CA LYS A 382 -22.38 19.18 6.34
C LYS A 382 -21.58 17.91 6.09
N ASN A 383 -20.99 17.79 4.89
CA ASN A 383 -20.33 16.54 4.48
C ASN A 383 -18.90 16.36 5.03
N LEU A 384 -18.33 17.38 5.69
CA LEU A 384 -16.99 17.32 6.31
C LEU A 384 -15.84 17.07 5.31
N MET A 385 -16.04 17.46 4.05
CA MET A 385 -15.04 17.36 2.98
C MET A 385 -14.49 18.74 2.62
N SER A 386 -13.18 18.91 2.76
CA SER A 386 -12.43 20.08 2.30
C SER A 386 -11.75 19.84 0.96
N THR A 387 -11.30 20.91 0.31
CA THR A 387 -10.46 20.84 -0.91
C THR A 387 -9.27 19.91 -0.71
N GLN A 388 -8.56 20.01 0.41
CA GLN A 388 -7.39 19.15 0.72
C GLN A 388 -7.79 17.69 0.84
N SER A 389 -8.89 17.39 1.53
CA SER A 389 -9.36 16.01 1.68
C SER A 389 -9.78 15.39 0.34
N LEU A 390 -10.38 16.18 -0.56
CA LEU A 390 -10.71 15.73 -1.92
C LEU A 390 -9.46 15.62 -2.79
N GLY A 391 -8.47 16.50 -2.62
CA GLY A 391 -7.17 16.44 -3.28
C GLY A 391 -6.43 15.13 -2.97
N ILE A 392 -6.45 14.67 -1.72
CA ILE A 392 -5.88 13.38 -1.31
C ILE A 392 -6.60 12.20 -1.96
N VAL A 393 -7.92 12.29 -2.16
CA VAL A 393 -8.71 11.22 -2.81
C VAL A 393 -8.49 11.21 -4.32
N PHE A 394 -8.57 12.38 -4.97
CA PHE A 394 -8.58 12.50 -6.43
C PHE A 394 -7.20 12.67 -7.05
N GLY A 395 -6.19 13.16 -6.31
CA GLY A 395 -4.80 13.24 -6.77
C GLY A 395 -4.30 11.91 -7.35
N PRO A 396 -4.19 10.83 -6.56
CA PRO A 396 -3.75 9.52 -7.05
C PRO A 396 -4.79 8.81 -7.96
N THR A 397 -6.05 9.27 -7.95
CA THR A 397 -7.10 8.69 -8.81
C THR A 397 -7.00 9.22 -10.24
N LEU A 398 -6.68 10.51 -10.41
CA LEU A 398 -6.70 11.21 -11.69
C LEU A 398 -5.31 11.36 -12.31
N LEU A 399 -4.25 11.30 -11.50
CA LEU A 399 -2.86 11.43 -11.92
C LEU A 399 -2.06 10.20 -11.52
N ARG A 400 -1.20 9.73 -12.43
CA ARG A 400 -0.23 8.65 -12.18
C ARG A 400 1.07 9.01 -12.90
N ALA A 401 2.21 8.74 -12.27
CA ALA A 401 3.49 8.82 -12.95
C ALA A 401 3.64 7.57 -13.84
N GLU A 402 4.17 7.72 -15.04
CA GLU A 402 4.41 6.60 -15.96
C GLU A 402 5.53 5.69 -15.45
N ASP A 403 6.59 6.30 -14.91
CA ASP A 403 7.73 5.63 -14.31
C ASP A 403 7.74 5.81 -12.78
N GLU A 404 7.85 4.71 -12.03
CA GLU A 404 8.03 4.72 -10.56
C GLU A 404 9.47 5.07 -10.12
N THR A 405 10.33 5.48 -11.05
CA THR A 405 11.77 5.75 -10.81
C THR A 405 12.04 7.01 -9.99
N GLY A 406 11.05 7.91 -9.86
CA GLY A 406 11.12 9.10 -9.03
C GLY A 406 10.80 8.86 -7.55
N ASN A 407 11.01 9.88 -6.71
CA ASN A 407 10.61 9.80 -5.30
C ASN A 407 9.07 9.79 -5.20
N MET A 408 8.51 8.59 -5.03
CA MET A 408 7.07 8.34 -5.00
C MET A 408 6.32 9.26 -4.01
N ALA A 409 6.93 9.58 -2.87
CA ALA A 409 6.33 10.49 -1.89
C ALA A 409 6.18 11.91 -2.43
N ILE A 410 7.16 12.39 -3.20
CA ILE A 410 7.13 13.71 -3.82
C ILE A 410 6.06 13.76 -4.92
N HIS A 411 5.97 12.73 -5.75
CA HIS A 411 4.94 12.66 -6.79
C HIS A 411 3.53 12.67 -6.19
N MET A 412 3.29 11.93 -5.10
CA MET A 412 1.99 11.97 -4.41
C MET A 412 1.63 13.38 -3.91
N VAL A 413 2.59 14.12 -3.34
CA VAL A 413 2.35 15.49 -2.90
C VAL A 413 1.95 16.38 -4.07
N TYR A 414 2.64 16.28 -5.21
CA TYR A 414 2.31 17.06 -6.40
C TYR A 414 0.95 16.70 -6.99
N GLN A 415 0.61 15.42 -7.06
CA GLN A 415 -0.70 14.97 -7.54
C GLN A 415 -1.84 15.59 -6.71
N ASN A 416 -1.70 15.60 -5.38
CA ASN A 416 -2.69 16.20 -4.48
C ASN A 416 -2.76 17.72 -4.68
N GLN A 417 -1.61 18.40 -4.75
CA GLN A 417 -1.55 19.86 -4.97
C GLN A 417 -2.15 20.28 -6.32
N ILE A 418 -1.92 19.50 -7.39
CA ILE A 418 -2.54 19.75 -8.69
C ILE A 418 -4.07 19.63 -8.57
N ALA A 419 -4.57 18.55 -7.96
CA ALA A 419 -6.01 18.37 -7.77
C ALA A 419 -6.63 19.47 -6.88
N GLU A 420 -5.93 19.91 -5.83
CA GLU A 420 -6.36 21.02 -4.97
C GLU A 420 -6.43 22.35 -5.72
N LEU A 421 -5.42 22.67 -6.54
CA LEU A 421 -5.39 23.91 -7.32
C LEU A 421 -6.49 23.92 -8.39
N MET A 422 -6.67 22.80 -9.10
CA MET A 422 -7.74 22.62 -10.09
C MET A 422 -9.13 22.82 -9.48
N LEU A 423 -9.31 22.38 -8.23
CA LEU A 423 -10.56 22.52 -7.49
C LEU A 423 -10.76 23.94 -6.93
N THR A 424 -9.72 24.53 -6.33
CA THR A 424 -9.78 25.85 -5.69
C THR A 424 -9.98 26.96 -6.72
N GLU A 425 -9.27 26.87 -7.85
CA GLU A 425 -9.26 27.89 -8.90
C GLU A 425 -10.10 27.46 -10.12
N TYR A 426 -11.09 26.59 -9.90
CA TYR A 426 -11.95 26.02 -10.94
C TYR A 426 -12.47 27.08 -11.92
N SER A 427 -13.03 28.19 -11.40
CA SER A 427 -13.60 29.25 -12.24
C SER A 427 -12.54 29.94 -13.12
N LYS A 428 -11.30 30.11 -12.64
CA LYS A 428 -10.24 30.73 -13.45
C LYS A 428 -9.66 29.76 -14.48
N ILE A 429 -9.64 28.47 -14.17
CA ILE A 429 -9.07 27.43 -15.04
C ILE A 429 -10.06 27.00 -16.14
N PHE A 430 -11.35 26.90 -15.81
CA PHE A 430 -12.40 26.37 -16.71
C PHE A 430 -13.48 27.38 -17.11
N GLY A 431 -13.50 28.57 -16.50
CA GLY A 431 -14.39 29.66 -16.87
C GLY A 431 -14.01 30.24 -18.22
N SER A 432 -15.03 30.69 -18.96
CA SER A 432 -14.87 31.55 -20.14
C SER A 432 -14.44 32.95 -19.68
N GLU A 433 -13.72 33.69 -20.52
CA GLU A 433 -13.39 35.11 -20.25
C GLU A 433 -14.61 36.04 -20.35
N GLU A 434 -15.82 35.49 -20.42
CA GLU A 434 -17.10 36.18 -20.65
C GLU A 434 -18.20 35.81 -19.63
N ASP A 435 -17.83 35.46 -18.39
CA ASP A 435 -18.79 35.33 -17.27
C ASP A 435 -18.75 36.56 -16.35
#